data_AF-A0A093C452-F1
#
_entry.id   AF-A0A093C452-F1
#
_cell.length_a   1.000
_cell.length_b   1.000
_cell.length_c   1.000
_cell.angle_alpha   90.00
_cell.angle_beta   90.00
_cell.angle_gamma   90.00
#
_symmetry.space_group_name_H-M   'P 1'
#
loop_
_entity.id
_entity.type
_entity.pdbx_description
1 polymer ?
#
loop_
_entity_poly.entity_id
_entity_poly.type
_entity_poly.pdbx_seq_one_letter_code
_entity_poly.pdbx_strand_id
1 'polypeptide(L)'
;TVDLELETQIELLRETKRKYECVLQLARALTNHFYSLVQTQHALGDAFADLSQKSPELQEEFGYNAETQKLLCKNGETLLGAVNFFVSSINTLVNKTMEDTLMTVKQYETARLEYDAYRTDLEELSMGPRDASTLCRLDAAQSQFQSHKDKYEKLRADVAIKLK
;
A
#
# COMPACT_ATOMS: atom_id res chain seq x y z
N THR A 1 12.04 26.09 3.23
CA THR A 1 12.42 24.71 3.59
C THR A 1 11.83 23.67 2.67
N VAL A 2 10.80 24.00 1.87
CA VAL A 2 10.15 23.10 0.92
C VAL A 2 11.09 22.60 -0.17
N ASP A 3 11.20 21.29 -0.29
CA ASP A 3 11.85 20.58 -1.40
C ASP A 3 10.76 20.12 -2.38
N LEU A 4 10.48 20.95 -3.39
CA LEU A 4 9.36 20.76 -4.31
C LEU A 4 9.45 19.45 -5.11
N GLU A 5 10.67 19.02 -5.43
CA GLU A 5 10.90 17.77 -6.15
C GLU A 5 10.55 16.58 -5.26
N LEU A 6 11.05 16.58 -4.02
CA LEU A 6 10.78 15.51 -3.06
C LEU A 6 9.29 15.43 -2.70
N GLU A 7 8.61 16.57 -2.52
CA GLU A 7 7.16 16.61 -2.29
C GLU A 7 6.37 16.02 -3.46
N THR A 8 6.77 16.33 -4.70
CA THR A 8 6.13 15.76 -5.88
C THR A 8 6.28 14.24 -5.93
N GLN A 9 7.47 13.72 -5.60
CA GLN A 9 7.71 12.27 -5.54
C GLN A 9 6.91 11.59 -4.41
N ILE A 10 6.80 12.23 -3.24
CA ILE A 10 5.98 11.74 -2.13
C ILE A 10 4.49 11.67 -2.52
N GLU A 11 3.96 12.69 -3.17
CA GLU A 11 2.57 12.69 -3.63
C GLU A 11 2.32 11.60 -4.68
N LEU A 12 3.26 11.41 -5.61
CA LEU A 12 3.20 10.32 -6.58
C LEU A 12 3.18 8.95 -5.90
N LEU A 13 4.01 8.74 -4.86
CA LEU A 13 4.00 7.50 -4.07
C LEU A 13 2.63 7.28 -3.39
N ARG A 14 2.08 8.32 -2.75
CA ARG A 14 0.76 8.28 -2.10
C ARG A 14 -0.35 7.93 -3.09
N GLU A 15 -0.36 8.55 -4.27
CA GLU A 15 -1.31 8.27 -5.33
C GLU A 15 -1.17 6.84 -5.85
N THR A 16 0.07 6.39 -6.09
CA THR A 16 0.36 5.04 -6.57
C THR A 16 -0.09 3.98 -5.56
N LYS A 17 0.16 4.20 -4.26
CA LYS A 17 -0.33 3.33 -3.19
C LYS A 17 -1.84 3.19 -3.23
N ARG A 18 -2.59 4.30 -3.32
CA ARG A 18 -4.07 4.28 -3.41
C ARG A 18 -4.56 3.50 -4.63
N LYS A 19 -3.91 3.65 -5.78
CA LYS A 19 -4.23 2.89 -7.00
C LYS A 19 -4.02 1.39 -6.78
N TYR A 20 -2.91 0.99 -6.16
CA TYR A 20 -2.63 -0.41 -5.87
C TYR A 20 -3.56 -0.99 -4.80
N GLU A 21 -3.97 -0.21 -3.79
CA GLU A 21 -5.00 -0.61 -2.83
C GLU A 21 -6.34 -0.89 -3.51
N CYS A 22 -6.75 -0.04 -4.46
CA CYS A 22 -7.94 -0.27 -5.26
C CYS A 22 -7.84 -1.56 -6.08
N VAL A 23 -6.72 -1.76 -6.79
CA VAL A 23 -6.48 -3.02 -7.54
C VAL A 23 -6.50 -4.24 -6.62
N LEU A 24 -5.88 -4.15 -5.45
CA LEU A 24 -5.87 -5.21 -4.44
C LEU A 24 -7.28 -5.55 -3.94
N GLN A 25 -8.11 -4.52 -3.70
CA GLN A 25 -9.51 -4.69 -3.31
C GLN A 25 -10.30 -5.41 -4.40
N LEU A 26 -10.17 -4.97 -5.65
CA LEU A 26 -10.84 -5.58 -6.80
C LEU A 26 -10.37 -7.04 -7.02
N ALA A 27 -9.07 -7.31 -6.89
CA ALA A 27 -8.52 -8.65 -7.00
C ALA A 27 -9.06 -9.59 -5.92
N ARG A 28 -9.18 -9.13 -4.67
CA ARG A 28 -9.81 -9.90 -3.58
C ARG A 28 -11.28 -10.19 -3.86
N ALA A 29 -12.03 -9.21 -4.34
CA ALA A 29 -13.42 -9.39 -4.72
C ALA A 29 -13.55 -10.43 -5.85
N LEU A 30 -12.70 -10.33 -6.88
CA LEU A 30 -12.62 -11.31 -7.97
C LEU A 30 -12.30 -12.71 -7.45
N THR A 31 -11.30 -12.87 -6.58
CA THR A 31 -10.96 -14.17 -5.96
C THR A 31 -12.16 -14.78 -5.26
N ASN A 32 -12.90 -14.00 -4.47
CA ASN A 32 -14.07 -14.49 -3.73
C ASN A 32 -15.20 -14.92 -4.68
N HIS A 33 -15.53 -14.08 -5.67
CA HIS A 33 -16.56 -14.42 -6.66
C HIS A 33 -16.17 -15.66 -7.46
N PHE A 34 -14.90 -15.77 -7.85
CA PHE A 34 -14.40 -16.88 -8.63
C PHE A 34 -14.37 -18.18 -7.82
N TYR A 35 -14.03 -18.11 -6.53
CA TYR A 35 -14.16 -19.25 -5.63
C TYR A 35 -15.60 -19.76 -5.56
N SER A 36 -16.58 -18.87 -5.36
CA SER A 36 -18.01 -19.23 -5.36
C SER A 36 -18.47 -19.84 -6.69
N LEU A 37 -17.98 -19.31 -7.81
CA LEU A 37 -18.25 -19.87 -9.13
C LEU A 37 -17.73 -21.31 -9.23
N VAL A 38 -16.47 -21.56 -8.88
CA VAL A 38 -15.86 -22.90 -8.95
C VAL A 38 -16.60 -23.91 -8.06
N GLN A 39 -17.00 -23.51 -6.84
CA GLN A 39 -17.81 -24.37 -5.96
C GLN A 39 -19.17 -24.70 -6.59
N THR A 40 -19.81 -23.74 -7.24
CA THR A 40 -21.09 -23.96 -7.93
C THR A 40 -20.92 -24.86 -9.16
N GLN A 41 -19.84 -24.68 -9.92
CA GLN A 41 -19.50 -25.56 -11.04
C GLN A 41 -19.28 -27.00 -10.59
N HIS A 42 -18.67 -27.22 -9.42
CA HIS A 42 -18.49 -28.57 -8.86
C HIS A 42 -19.84 -29.23 -8.57
N ALA A 43 -20.70 -28.55 -7.81
CA ALA A 43 -22.04 -29.06 -7.49
C ALA A 43 -22.90 -29.30 -8.74
N LEU A 44 -22.80 -28.41 -9.74
CA LEU A 44 -23.52 -28.56 -11.00
C LEU A 44 -22.99 -29.73 -11.83
N GLY A 45 -21.67 -29.94 -11.85
CA GLY A 45 -21.04 -31.09 -12.50
C GLY A 45 -21.48 -32.42 -11.88
N ASP A 46 -21.58 -32.49 -10.55
CA ASP A 46 -22.08 -33.67 -9.84
C ASP A 46 -23.56 -33.94 -10.16
N ALA A 47 -24.38 -32.89 -10.18
CA ALA A 47 -25.81 -33.00 -10.53
C ALA A 47 -26.00 -33.50 -11.98
N PHE A 48 -25.22 -32.98 -12.94
CA PHE A 48 -25.26 -33.48 -14.31
C PHE A 48 -24.77 -34.93 -14.43
N ALA A 49 -23.74 -35.31 -13.67
CA ALA A 49 -23.27 -36.70 -13.67
C ALA A 49 -24.34 -37.66 -13.13
N ASP A 50 -25.06 -37.28 -12.07
CA ASP A 50 -26.16 -38.06 -11.50
C ASP A 50 -27.34 -38.21 -12.49
N LEU A 51 -27.72 -37.12 -13.16
CA LEU A 51 -28.77 -37.15 -14.19
C LEU A 51 -28.36 -37.98 -15.41
N SER A 52 -27.11 -37.89 -15.84
CA SER A 52 -26.58 -38.71 -16.94
C SER A 52 -26.73 -40.21 -16.65
N GLN A 53 -26.51 -40.63 -15.40
CA GLN A 53 -26.63 -42.04 -15.00
C GLN A 53 -28.09 -42.50 -14.87
N LYS A 54 -29.01 -41.59 -14.52
CA LYS A 54 -30.42 -41.91 -14.20
C LYS A 54 -31.38 -41.71 -15.37
N SER A 55 -30.98 -40.98 -16.42
CA SER A 55 -31.81 -40.66 -17.58
C SER A 55 -31.14 -41.14 -18.88
N PRO A 56 -31.27 -42.42 -19.25
CA PRO A 56 -30.66 -43.00 -20.45
C PRO A 56 -30.96 -42.23 -21.74
N GLU A 57 -32.17 -41.69 -21.87
CA GLU A 57 -32.62 -40.88 -23.01
C GLU A 57 -31.87 -39.55 -23.18
N LEU A 58 -31.19 -39.05 -22.14
CA LEU A 58 -30.43 -37.80 -22.13
C LEU A 58 -28.99 -38.00 -21.63
N GLN A 59 -28.51 -39.25 -21.58
CA GLN A 59 -27.25 -39.62 -20.95
C GLN A 59 -26.07 -38.84 -21.53
N GLU A 60 -26.00 -38.73 -22.87
CA GLU A 60 -24.89 -38.07 -23.56
C GLU A 60 -24.86 -36.56 -23.29
N GLU A 61 -26.02 -35.90 -23.34
CA GLU A 61 -26.16 -34.46 -23.10
C GLU A 61 -25.78 -34.07 -21.67
N PHE A 62 -26.27 -34.83 -20.68
CA PHE A 62 -25.89 -34.61 -19.29
C PHE A 62 -24.44 -34.99 -19.03
N GLY A 63 -23.94 -36.08 -19.65
CA GLY A 63 -22.56 -36.54 -19.49
C GLY A 63 -21.55 -35.52 -20.02
N TYR A 64 -21.78 -34.97 -21.21
CA TYR A 64 -20.94 -33.94 -21.79
C TYR A 64 -20.89 -32.66 -20.93
N ASN A 65 -22.06 -32.22 -20.43
CA ASN A 65 -22.13 -31.07 -19.54
C ASN A 65 -21.45 -31.31 -18.19
N ALA A 66 -21.57 -32.51 -17.61
CA ALA A 66 -20.89 -32.89 -16.38
C ALA A 66 -19.36 -32.80 -16.53
N GLU A 67 -18.81 -33.38 -17.59
CA GLU A 67 -17.36 -33.35 -17.84
C GLU A 67 -16.85 -31.94 -18.12
N THR A 68 -17.65 -31.12 -18.82
CA THR A 68 -17.32 -29.71 -19.04
C THR A 68 -17.23 -28.94 -17.72
N GLN A 69 -18.19 -29.12 -16.80
CA GLN A 69 -18.15 -28.46 -15.50
C GLN A 69 -16.95 -28.92 -14.66
N LYS A 70 -16.65 -30.22 -14.62
CA LYS A 70 -15.46 -30.75 -13.91
C LYS A 70 -14.16 -30.18 -14.47
N LEU A 71 -14.04 -30.06 -15.80
CA LEU A 71 -12.87 -29.46 -16.44
C LEU A 71 -12.72 -27.98 -16.07
N LEU A 72 -13.82 -27.22 -16.09
CA LEU A 72 -13.83 -25.82 -15.67
C LEU A 72 -13.43 -25.67 -14.21
N CYS A 73 -13.90 -26.53 -13.30
CA CYS A 73 -13.49 -26.53 -11.89
C CYS A 73 -11.98 -26.70 -11.74
N LYS A 74 -11.40 -27.73 -12.36
CA LYS A 74 -9.97 -28.02 -12.27
C LYS A 74 -9.10 -26.85 -12.76
N ASN A 75 -9.50 -26.26 -13.89
CA ASN A 75 -8.82 -25.07 -14.42
C ASN A 75 -9.03 -23.85 -13.52
N GLY A 76 -10.23 -23.71 -12.96
CA GLY A 76 -10.60 -22.66 -12.03
C GLY A 76 -9.77 -22.71 -10.74
N GLU A 77 -9.54 -23.87 -10.15
CA GLU A 77 -8.68 -24.04 -8.97
C GLU A 77 -7.25 -23.56 -9.24
N THR A 78 -6.70 -23.88 -10.41
CA THR A 78 -5.36 -23.44 -10.83
C THR A 78 -5.31 -21.91 -10.95
N LEU A 79 -6.28 -21.31 -11.62
CA LEU A 79 -6.37 -19.86 -11.77
C LEU A 79 -6.60 -19.17 -10.41
N LEU A 80 -7.42 -19.74 -9.54
CA LEU A 80 -7.66 -19.23 -8.20
C LEU A 80 -6.36 -19.19 -7.37
N GLY A 81 -5.51 -20.22 -7.50
CA GLY A 81 -4.17 -20.23 -6.91
C GLY A 81 -3.31 -19.06 -7.40
N ALA A 82 -3.30 -18.82 -8.72
CA ALA A 82 -2.54 -17.72 -9.31
C ALA A 82 -3.04 -16.34 -8.86
N VAL A 83 -4.36 -16.13 -8.78
CA VAL A 83 -4.93 -14.85 -8.31
C VAL A 83 -4.65 -14.65 -6.81
N ASN A 84 -4.73 -15.70 -5.99
CA ASN A 84 -4.36 -15.62 -4.56
C ASN A 84 -2.88 -15.25 -4.35
N PHE A 85 -2.00 -15.82 -5.18
CA PHE A 85 -0.59 -15.44 -5.18
C PHE A 85 -0.42 -13.96 -5.53
N PHE A 86 -1.05 -13.49 -6.60
CA PHE A 86 -1.06 -12.07 -6.98
C PHE A 86 -1.54 -11.16 -5.85
N VAL A 87 -2.68 -11.48 -5.22
CA VAL A 87 -3.22 -10.73 -4.08
C VAL A 87 -2.21 -10.65 -2.93
N SER A 88 -1.53 -11.76 -2.62
CA SER A 88 -0.53 -11.83 -1.55
C SER A 88 0.71 -11.00 -1.85
N SER A 89 1.19 -11.05 -3.10
CA SER A 89 2.33 -10.27 -3.58
C SER A 89 2.05 -8.78 -3.56
N ILE A 90 0.90 -8.34 -4.09
CA ILE A 90 0.51 -6.92 -4.07
C ILE A 90 0.26 -6.44 -2.64
N ASN A 91 -0.38 -7.26 -1.80
CA ASN A 91 -0.55 -6.92 -0.38
C ASN A 91 0.79 -6.68 0.33
N THR A 92 1.81 -7.48 0.02
CA THR A 92 3.16 -7.29 0.57
C THR A 92 3.78 -5.99 0.09
N LEU A 93 3.72 -5.72 -1.22
CA LEU A 93 4.23 -4.48 -1.80
C LEU A 93 3.57 -3.25 -1.15
N VAL A 94 2.24 -3.23 -1.07
CA VAL A 94 1.47 -2.09 -0.58
C VAL A 94 1.59 -1.92 0.93
N ASN A 95 1.32 -2.98 1.70
CA ASN A 95 1.16 -2.87 3.16
C ASN A 95 2.47 -3.13 3.93
N LYS A 96 3.56 -3.49 3.26
CA LYS A 96 4.89 -3.60 3.88
C LYS A 96 5.89 -2.68 3.21
N THR A 97 6.14 -2.85 1.92
CA THR A 97 7.23 -2.13 1.23
C THR A 97 6.94 -0.63 1.09
N MET A 98 5.76 -0.27 0.56
CA MET A 98 5.37 1.14 0.44
C MET A 98 5.14 1.79 1.81
N GLU A 99 4.56 1.04 2.75
CA GLU A 99 4.32 1.55 4.11
C GLU A 99 5.62 1.87 4.86
N ASP A 100 6.66 1.05 4.73
CA ASP A 100 7.99 1.33 5.31
C ASP A 100 8.59 2.65 4.78
N THR A 101 8.38 2.95 3.49
CA THR A 101 8.82 4.22 2.90
C THR A 101 7.98 5.39 3.42
N LEU A 102 6.65 5.23 3.49
CA LEU A 102 5.75 6.26 4.00
C LEU A 102 5.95 6.56 5.49
N MET A 103 6.38 5.59 6.28
CA MET A 103 6.77 5.82 7.67
C MET A 103 7.98 6.75 7.78
N THR A 104 8.98 6.59 6.91
CA THR A 104 10.12 7.52 6.83
C THR A 104 9.69 8.90 6.33
N VAL A 105 8.77 8.98 5.36
CA VAL A 105 8.17 10.25 4.92
C VAL A 105 7.49 10.98 6.07
N LYS A 106 6.71 10.27 6.90
CA LYS A 106 6.03 10.88 8.06
C LYS A 106 7.02 11.44 9.08
N GLN A 107 8.13 10.73 9.31
CA GLN A 107 9.21 11.20 10.19
C GLN A 107 9.87 12.46 9.60
N TYR A 108 10.15 12.47 8.30
CA TYR A 108 10.67 13.65 7.58
C TYR A 108 9.74 14.86 7.70
N GLU A 109 8.42 14.68 7.46
CA GLU A 109 7.43 15.77 7.58
C GLU A 109 7.36 16.33 9.00
N THR A 110 7.43 15.44 10.01
CA THR A 110 7.47 15.86 11.43
C THR A 110 8.73 16.66 11.73
N ALA A 111 9.90 16.18 11.29
CA ALA A 111 11.17 16.88 11.50
C ALA A 111 11.22 18.23 10.77
N ARG A 112 10.59 18.34 9.60
CA ARG A 112 10.46 19.61 8.87
C ARG A 112 9.63 20.63 9.65
N LEU A 113 8.48 20.21 10.19
CA LEU A 113 7.64 21.08 11.02
C LEU A 113 8.37 21.57 12.26
N GLU A 114 9.06 20.67 12.97
CA GLU A 114 9.90 21.04 14.11
C GLU A 114 11.00 22.04 13.71
N TYR A 115 11.72 21.75 12.62
CA TYR A 115 12.78 22.63 12.11
C TYR A 115 12.27 24.04 11.78
N ASP A 116 11.12 24.15 11.11
CA ASP A 116 10.52 25.46 10.79
C ASP A 116 10.03 26.21 12.05
N ALA A 117 9.55 25.51 13.07
CA ALA A 117 9.19 26.11 14.35
C ALA A 117 10.42 26.71 15.06
N TYR A 118 11.50 25.94 15.24
CA TYR A 118 12.72 26.43 15.88
C TYR A 118 13.44 27.50 15.05
N ARG A 119 13.32 27.48 13.71
CA ARG A 119 13.80 28.56 12.85
C ARG A 119 13.06 29.86 13.14
N THR A 120 11.73 29.78 13.27
CA THR A 120 10.88 30.94 13.59
C THR A 120 11.20 31.49 14.98
N ASP A 121 11.32 30.63 16.00
CA ASP A 121 11.69 31.03 17.36
C ASP A 121 13.04 31.77 17.41
N LEU A 122 14.02 31.27 16.65
CA LEU A 122 15.35 31.90 16.55
C LEU A 122 15.29 33.27 15.84
N GLU A 123 14.52 33.36 14.75
CA GLU A 123 14.29 34.62 14.02
C GLU A 123 13.60 35.66 14.92
N GLU A 124 12.59 35.26 15.69
CA GLU A 124 11.88 36.13 16.64
C GLU A 124 12.77 36.63 17.78
N LEU A 125 13.54 35.72 18.41
CA LEU A 125 14.49 36.09 19.48
C LEU A 125 15.60 37.02 18.97
N SER A 126 16.01 36.86 17.71
CA SER A 126 17.06 37.69 17.10
C SER A 126 16.62 39.14 16.86
N MET A 127 15.31 39.38 16.75
CA MET A 127 14.72 40.71 16.58
C MET A 127 14.46 41.42 17.93
N GLY A 128 14.66 40.74 19.06
CA GLY A 128 14.49 41.28 20.41
C GLY A 128 15.66 42.11 20.95
N PRO A 129 15.51 42.74 22.13
CA PRO A 129 16.57 43.52 22.79
C PRO A 129 17.77 42.64 23.18
N ARG A 130 19.01 43.14 22.99
CA ARG A 130 20.24 42.39 23.32
C ARG A 130 20.68 42.57 24.77
N ASP A 131 19.83 42.20 25.72
CA ASP A 131 20.22 42.12 27.13
C ASP A 131 20.88 40.76 27.47
N ALA A 132 21.53 40.67 28.64
CA ALA A 132 22.28 39.47 29.04
C ALA A 132 21.40 38.20 29.13
N SER A 133 20.12 38.35 29.52
CA SER A 133 19.14 37.26 29.52
C SER A 133 18.78 36.78 28.11
N THR A 134 18.64 37.71 27.16
CA THR A 134 18.31 37.41 25.77
C THR A 134 19.47 36.75 25.05
N LEU A 135 20.71 37.14 25.35
CA LEU A 135 21.91 36.49 24.80
C LEU A 135 22.00 35.00 25.21
N CYS A 136 21.67 34.66 26.47
CA CYS A 136 21.64 33.27 26.92
C CYS A 136 20.54 32.45 26.22
N ARG A 137 19.35 33.03 26.03
CA ARG A 137 18.24 32.39 25.31
C ARG A 137 18.54 32.21 23.82
N LEU A 138 19.26 33.15 23.20
CA LEU A 138 19.71 33.06 21.82
C LEU A 138 20.68 31.90 21.61
N ASP A 139 21.64 31.69 22.51
CA ASP A 139 22.59 30.58 22.41
C ASP A 139 21.88 29.21 22.52
N ALA A 140 20.92 29.09 23.45
CA ALA A 140 20.09 27.89 23.57
C ALA A 140 19.22 27.65 22.33
N ALA A 141 18.58 28.70 21.79
CA ALA A 141 17.78 28.61 20.58
C ALA A 141 18.62 28.24 19.34
N GLN A 142 19.86 28.77 19.24
CA GLN A 142 20.80 28.44 18.18
C GLN A 142 21.19 26.95 18.21
N SER A 143 21.44 26.40 19.41
CA SER A 143 21.76 24.99 19.60
C SER A 143 20.58 24.08 19.19
N GLN A 144 19.36 24.43 19.61
CA GLN A 144 18.14 23.69 19.25
C GLN A 144 17.88 23.75 17.73
N PHE A 145 17.98 24.94 17.14
CA PHE A 145 17.86 25.13 15.69
C PHE A 145 18.82 24.23 14.92
N GLN A 146 20.10 24.19 15.31
CA GLN A 146 21.09 23.35 14.62
C GLN A 146 20.77 21.85 14.75
N SER A 147 20.36 21.40 15.93
CA SER A 147 19.97 19.99 16.15
C SER A 147 18.78 19.58 15.27
N HIS A 148 17.74 20.41 15.20
CA HIS A 148 16.58 20.15 14.36
C HIS A 148 16.88 20.27 12.86
N LYS A 149 17.79 21.16 12.47
CA LYS A 149 18.31 21.25 11.10
C LYS A 149 19.01 19.96 10.67
N ASP A 150 19.92 19.44 11.50
CA ASP A 150 20.66 18.20 11.19
C ASP A 150 19.72 16.99 11.08
N LYS A 151 18.73 16.90 11.99
CA LYS A 151 17.67 15.87 11.96
C LYS A 151 16.85 15.95 10.67
N TYR A 152 16.42 17.16 10.28
CA TYR A 152 15.68 17.40 9.05
C TYR A 152 16.49 17.01 7.80
N GLU A 153 17.74 17.44 7.70
CA GLU A 153 18.60 17.15 6.54
C GLU A 153 18.89 15.66 6.40
N LYS A 154 19.11 14.95 7.52
CA LYS A 154 19.27 13.50 7.54
C LYS A 154 18.02 12.79 7.01
N LEU A 155 16.84 13.10 7.56
CA LEU A 155 15.59 12.45 7.16
C LEU A 155 15.21 12.79 5.71
N ARG A 156 15.55 13.99 5.22
CA ARG A 156 15.40 14.34 3.81
C ARG A 156 16.21 13.41 2.91
N ALA A 157 17.47 13.13 3.27
CA ALA A 157 18.32 12.19 2.54
C ALA A 157 17.79 10.75 2.61
N ASP A 158 17.33 10.31 3.79
CA ASP A 158 16.76 8.98 3.98
C ASP A 158 15.52 8.76 3.09
N VAL A 159 14.62 9.74 3.00
CA VAL A 159 13.46 9.68 2.09
C VAL A 159 13.90 9.63 0.63
N ALA A 160 14.85 10.48 0.21
CA ALA A 160 15.34 10.50 -1.16
C ALA A 160 16.02 9.17 -1.57
N ILE A 161 16.60 8.44 -0.63
CA ILE A 161 17.16 7.10 -0.88
C ILE A 161 16.04 6.07 -1.02
N LYS A 162 15.04 6.09 -0.13
CA LYS A 162 13.94 5.12 -0.16
C LYS A 162 13.00 5.27 -1.37
N LEU A 163 12.95 6.45 -1.97
CA LEU A 163 12.13 6.72 -3.16
C LEU A 163 12.80 6.32 -4.49
N LYS A 164 14.09 5.97 -4.49
CA LYS A 164 14.82 5.45 -5.66
C LYS A 164 14.57 3.97 -5.88
#